data_AF-A0AB35BFN2-F1
#
_entry.id   AF-A0AB35BFN2-F1
#
_cell.length_a   1.000
_cell.length_b   1.000
_cell.length_c   1.000
_cell.angle_alpha   90.00
_cell.angle_beta   90.00
_cell.angle_gamma   90.00
#
_symmetry.space_group_name_H-M   'P 1'
#
loop_
_entity.id
_entity.type
_entity.pdbx_description
1 polymer ?
#
loop_
_entity_poly.entity_id
_entity_poly.type
_entity_poly.pdbx_seq_one_letter_code
_entity_poly.pdbx_strand_id
1 'polypeptide(L)'
;MSDDPQVPGDYETAAQRRERISLQVRRWSEGAWVEARLPVLSDEAAVLIAAGHVDVTTREILAERRRTGRTIPSIGGFGALRRLTDEQARLAGRAAELRPGPVQAVFTFRAAEVAKRLDHLRSAMVLSGTHYASGVRAIRRERRDGVHLEPDQREALFAALQRTPVPVTSGDRPVDQVRNATLGAAAERVAALTESTPLAGVGRRAAEALAQGAAPEGERFADRYDTLLYLAGTLYDRIDGSSAWHSEHFLIQRAQLDLADELIQIAADTVALRGITAELGAAMRSTRGEGARAQITARQTALAPVWHQLVDRVAALARIGDLLSQAEEQLQAVAAVQRTMSLDSRIDDLIARSGNRELSAENTHHVGDQFGGVEELMGTYQSVLYRDILALTSRAEPGRGRD
;
A
#
# COMPACT_ATOMS: atom_id res chain seq x y z
N MET A 1 13.42 -32.35 -42.29
CA MET A 1 13.00 -31.10 -41.62
C MET A 1 11.94 -31.48 -40.63
N SER A 2 12.35 -31.70 -39.38
CA SER A 2 11.46 -31.94 -38.24
C SER A 2 11.32 -30.59 -37.56
N ASP A 3 10.17 -29.94 -37.71
CA ASP A 3 9.81 -28.76 -36.92
C ASP A 3 9.36 -29.27 -35.55
N ASP A 4 10.31 -29.34 -34.63
CA ASP A 4 10.01 -29.41 -33.21
C ASP A 4 9.57 -28.01 -32.77
N PRO A 5 8.34 -27.82 -32.26
CA PRO A 5 7.95 -26.54 -31.70
C PRO A 5 8.79 -26.30 -30.45
N GLN A 6 9.69 -25.32 -30.51
CA GLN A 6 10.37 -24.77 -29.34
C GLN A 6 9.31 -24.30 -28.34
N VAL A 7 9.09 -25.10 -27.29
CA VAL A 7 8.32 -24.70 -26.12
C VAL A 7 9.11 -23.60 -25.38
N PRO A 8 8.58 -22.39 -25.22
CA PRO A 8 9.29 -21.32 -24.56
C PRO A 8 9.11 -21.37 -23.03
N GLY A 9 10.24 -21.38 -22.30
CA GLY A 9 10.38 -20.92 -20.92
C GLY A 9 10.07 -21.95 -19.83
N ASP A 10 11.04 -22.21 -18.95
CA ASP A 10 10.82 -22.87 -17.66
C ASP A 10 9.84 -22.03 -16.81
N TYR A 11 8.56 -22.38 -16.83
CA TYR A 11 7.58 -21.79 -15.92
C TYR A 11 7.85 -22.31 -14.51
N GLU A 12 8.10 -21.40 -13.56
CA GLU A 12 8.21 -21.73 -12.14
C GLU A 12 6.95 -22.49 -11.68
N THR A 13 7.12 -23.73 -11.24
CA THR A 13 5.99 -24.53 -10.74
C THR A 13 5.42 -23.91 -9.45
N ALA A 14 4.14 -24.18 -9.15
CA ALA A 14 3.51 -23.69 -7.93
C ALA A 14 4.25 -24.13 -6.64
N ALA A 15 4.90 -25.30 -6.67
CA ALA A 15 5.72 -25.80 -5.56
C ALA A 15 7.02 -25.00 -5.41
N GLN A 16 7.75 -24.77 -6.51
CA GLN A 16 8.98 -23.95 -6.50
C GLN A 16 8.70 -22.51 -6.05
N ARG A 17 7.62 -21.92 -6.56
CA ARG A 17 7.16 -20.58 -6.15
C ARG A 17 6.85 -20.51 -4.65
N ARG A 18 6.14 -21.53 -4.14
CA ARG A 18 5.82 -21.66 -2.72
C ARG A 18 7.08 -21.73 -1.87
N GLU A 19 8.04 -22.54 -2.26
CA GLU A 19 9.31 -22.72 -1.56
C GLU A 19 10.12 -21.42 -1.56
N ARG A 20 10.28 -20.77 -2.72
CA ARG A 20 10.99 -19.49 -2.87
C ARG A 20 10.41 -18.41 -1.95
N ILE A 21 9.09 -18.22 -1.96
CA ILE A 21 8.42 -17.21 -1.11
C ILE A 21 8.62 -17.54 0.37
N SER A 22 8.52 -18.81 0.76
CA SER A 22 8.69 -19.22 2.15
C SER A 22 10.14 -18.99 2.63
N LEU A 23 11.13 -19.30 1.80
CA LEU A 23 12.54 -19.03 2.07
C LEU A 23 12.83 -17.53 2.16
N GLN A 24 12.17 -16.71 1.34
CA GLN A 24 12.33 -15.25 1.36
C GLN A 24 11.80 -14.65 2.66
N VAL A 25 10.56 -14.97 3.05
CA VAL A 25 9.95 -14.49 4.31
C VAL A 25 10.78 -14.95 5.51
N ARG A 26 11.26 -16.19 5.51
CA ARG A 26 12.16 -16.72 6.53
C ARG A 26 13.45 -15.91 6.62
N ARG A 27 14.13 -15.71 5.49
CA ARG A 27 15.40 -14.97 5.43
C ARG A 27 15.25 -13.54 5.96
N TRP A 28 14.19 -12.85 5.55
CA TRP A 28 13.92 -11.49 5.99
C TRP A 28 13.60 -11.40 7.49
N SER A 29 12.70 -12.26 7.96
CA SER A 29 12.33 -12.30 9.38
C SER A 29 13.50 -12.70 10.28
N GLU A 30 14.21 -13.80 9.98
CA GLU A 30 15.37 -14.23 10.76
C GLU A 30 16.53 -13.22 10.72
N GLY A 31 16.72 -12.53 9.59
CA GLY A 31 17.73 -11.48 9.42
C GLY A 31 17.35 -10.12 10.00
N ALA A 32 16.13 -9.96 10.53
CA ALA A 32 15.55 -8.70 10.98
C ALA A 32 15.71 -7.56 9.96
N TRP A 33 15.46 -7.87 8.68
CA TRP A 33 15.73 -6.98 7.55
C TRP A 33 14.85 -7.28 6.35
N VAL A 34 14.51 -6.25 5.58
CA VAL A 34 13.78 -6.34 4.31
C VAL A 34 14.53 -5.57 3.24
N GLU A 35 14.65 -6.15 2.04
CA GLU A 35 15.41 -5.60 0.91
C GLU A 35 14.80 -4.31 0.34
N ALA A 36 13.50 -4.33 0.10
CA ALA A 36 12.79 -3.17 -0.43
C ALA A 36 12.30 -2.26 0.69
N ARG A 37 12.29 -0.96 0.42
CA ARG A 37 11.52 0.01 1.21
C ARG A 37 10.03 -0.24 0.99
N LEU A 38 9.43 -1.02 1.88
CA LEU A 38 8.01 -1.30 1.84
C LEU A 38 7.20 -0.07 2.32
N PRO A 39 5.92 0.06 1.93
CA PRO A 39 5.06 1.15 2.39
C PRO A 39 4.90 1.14 3.92
N VAL A 40 4.64 2.33 4.48
CA VAL A 40 4.23 2.43 5.89
C VAL A 40 2.89 1.73 6.06
N LEU A 41 2.74 0.95 7.13
CA LEU A 41 1.51 0.26 7.47
C LEU A 41 0.33 1.22 7.56
N SER A 42 -0.83 0.77 7.06
CA SER A 42 -2.09 1.47 7.26
C SER A 42 -2.48 1.51 8.73
N ASP A 43 -3.38 2.44 9.09
CA ASP A 43 -3.93 2.51 10.44
C ASP A 43 -4.74 1.24 10.78
N GLU A 44 -5.34 0.59 9.78
CA GLU A 44 -6.05 -0.67 9.97
C GLU A 44 -5.09 -1.82 10.30
N ALA A 45 -4.07 -2.05 9.48
CA ALA A 45 -3.06 -3.07 9.75
C ALA A 45 -2.39 -2.86 11.12
N ALA A 46 -2.10 -1.60 11.47
CA ALA A 46 -1.54 -1.26 12.77
C ALA A 46 -2.48 -1.59 13.94
N VAL A 47 -3.79 -1.33 13.82
CA VAL A 47 -4.80 -1.69 14.84
C VAL A 47 -4.95 -3.21 14.96
N LEU A 48 -4.95 -3.94 13.84
CA LEU A 48 -5.01 -5.41 13.84
C LEU A 48 -3.78 -6.04 14.50
N ILE A 49 -2.58 -5.50 14.23
CA ILE A 49 -1.36 -5.92 14.92
C ILE A 49 -1.41 -5.55 16.42
N ALA A 50 -1.90 -4.36 16.75
CA ALA A 50 -2.06 -3.92 18.14
C ALA A 50 -3.05 -4.81 18.92
N ALA A 51 -4.06 -5.40 18.26
CA ALA A 51 -4.97 -6.35 18.87
C ALA A 51 -4.26 -7.63 19.39
N GLY A 52 -3.08 -7.96 18.86
CA GLY A 52 -2.22 -9.03 19.38
C GLY A 52 -1.57 -8.71 20.73
N HIS A 53 -1.45 -7.43 21.10
CA HIS A 53 -0.83 -6.96 22.34
C HIS A 53 -1.81 -6.73 23.50
N VAL A 54 -3.11 -6.72 23.23
CA VAL A 54 -4.16 -6.53 24.24
C VAL A 54 -4.74 -7.87 24.69
N ASP A 55 -5.52 -7.84 25.78
CA ASP A 55 -6.21 -9.01 26.30
C ASP A 55 -7.26 -9.56 25.32
N VAL A 56 -7.67 -10.81 25.55
CA VAL A 56 -8.62 -11.53 24.68
C VAL A 56 -9.94 -10.79 24.54
N THR A 57 -10.48 -10.22 25.62
CA THR A 57 -11.76 -9.50 25.60
C THR A 57 -11.66 -8.26 24.71
N THR A 58 -10.61 -7.46 24.87
CA THR A 58 -10.38 -6.27 24.05
C THR A 58 -10.20 -6.64 22.58
N ARG A 59 -9.50 -7.74 22.30
CA ARG A 59 -9.30 -8.26 20.93
C ARG A 59 -10.61 -8.69 20.28
N GLU A 60 -11.47 -9.40 20.99
CA GLU A 60 -12.80 -9.82 20.50
C GLU A 60 -13.68 -8.61 20.16
N ILE A 61 -13.67 -7.57 21.00
CA ILE A 61 -14.39 -6.32 20.75
C ILE A 61 -13.85 -5.64 19.48
N LEU A 62 -12.53 -5.60 19.29
CA LEU A 62 -11.92 -5.03 18.08
C LEU A 62 -12.30 -5.80 16.80
N ALA A 63 -12.30 -7.13 16.87
CA ALA A 63 -12.75 -7.98 15.76
C ALA A 63 -14.23 -7.73 15.43
N GLU A 64 -15.10 -7.64 16.44
CA GLU A 64 -16.52 -7.36 16.23
C GLU A 64 -16.77 -5.95 15.67
N ARG A 65 -16.02 -4.95 16.15
CA ARG A 65 -16.06 -3.59 15.61
C ARG A 65 -15.74 -3.57 14.12
N ARG A 66 -14.72 -4.30 13.68
CA ARG A 66 -14.39 -4.42 12.26
C ARG A 66 -15.50 -5.11 11.48
N ARG A 67 -15.96 -6.28 11.94
CA ARG A 67 -17.02 -7.05 11.26
C ARG A 67 -18.31 -6.25 11.05
N THR A 68 -18.62 -5.35 11.99
CA THR A 68 -19.79 -4.46 11.94
C THR A 68 -19.54 -3.13 11.24
N GLY A 69 -18.35 -2.92 10.64
CA GLY A 69 -18.00 -1.71 9.91
C GLY A 69 -17.89 -0.46 10.78
N ARG A 70 -17.60 -0.61 12.08
CA ARG A 70 -17.37 0.53 12.98
C ARG A 70 -15.99 1.12 12.75
N THR A 71 -15.89 2.43 12.95
CA THR A 71 -14.63 3.14 12.82
C THR A 71 -13.59 2.60 13.80
N ILE A 72 -12.41 2.29 13.27
CA ILE A 72 -11.21 2.02 14.04
C ILE A 72 -10.50 3.35 14.38
N PRO A 73 -9.71 3.40 15.47
CA PRO A 73 -8.89 4.57 15.78
C PRO A 73 -7.90 4.86 14.66
N SER A 74 -7.78 6.14 14.28
CA SER A 74 -6.85 6.59 13.26
C SER A 74 -6.21 7.90 13.69
N ILE A 75 -4.89 8.00 13.50
CA ILE A 75 -4.10 9.22 13.77
C ILE A 75 -3.25 9.64 12.56
N GLY A 76 -3.50 9.05 11.38
CA GLY A 76 -2.75 9.33 10.16
C GLY A 76 -1.38 8.64 10.12
N GLY A 77 -1.25 7.46 10.74
CA GLY A 77 -0.06 6.62 10.70
C GLY A 77 0.57 6.34 12.07
N PHE A 78 0.35 5.14 12.60
CA PHE A 78 0.97 4.69 13.86
C PHE A 78 2.48 4.44 13.78
N GLY A 79 3.06 4.36 12.58
CA GLY A 79 4.52 4.30 12.42
C GLY A 79 5.25 5.55 12.93
N ALA A 80 4.61 6.73 12.87
CA ALA A 80 5.14 7.94 13.48
C ALA A 80 5.06 7.90 15.02
N LEU A 81 3.97 7.34 15.56
CA LEU A 81 3.81 7.12 17.01
C LEU A 81 4.90 6.21 17.56
N ARG A 82 5.21 5.11 16.86
CA ARG A 82 6.32 4.21 17.22
C ARG A 82 7.65 4.95 17.29
N ARG A 83 7.99 5.73 16.25
CA ARG A 83 9.24 6.51 16.22
C ARG A 83 9.34 7.53 17.35
N LEU A 84 8.26 8.23 17.68
CA LEU A 84 8.22 9.14 18.83
C LEU A 84 8.42 8.41 20.15
N THR A 85 7.85 7.20 20.27
CA THR A 85 8.01 6.36 21.47
C THR A 85 9.47 5.91 21.63
N ASP A 86 10.09 5.43 20.55
CA ASP A 86 11.49 5.01 20.55
C ASP A 86 12.43 6.21 20.83
N GLU A 87 12.13 7.38 20.26
CA GLU A 87 12.87 8.62 20.55
C GLU A 87 12.79 9.01 22.03
N GLN A 88 11.59 8.97 22.61
CA GLN A 88 11.37 9.27 24.03
C GLN A 88 12.16 8.31 24.93
N ALA A 89 12.05 7.00 24.67
CA ALA A 89 12.73 5.97 25.43
C ALA A 89 14.25 6.13 25.36
N ARG A 90 14.78 6.45 24.16
CA ARG A 90 16.21 6.72 23.94
C ARG A 90 16.68 7.96 24.69
N LEU A 91 15.96 9.07 24.61
CA LEU A 91 16.32 10.32 25.33
C LEU A 91 16.28 10.11 26.85
N ALA A 92 15.25 9.43 27.36
CA ALA A 92 15.12 9.12 28.78
C ALA A 92 16.21 8.16 29.26
N GLY A 93 16.50 7.10 28.50
CA GLY A 93 17.60 6.17 28.80
C GLY A 93 18.95 6.89 28.82
N ARG A 94 19.21 7.78 27.85
CA ARG A 94 20.44 8.57 27.82
C ARG A 94 20.56 9.51 29.01
N ALA A 95 19.46 10.14 29.44
CA ALA A 95 19.46 10.97 30.64
C ALA A 95 19.78 10.14 31.91
N ALA A 96 19.28 8.92 32.01
CA ALA A 96 19.50 8.04 33.15
C ALA A 96 20.96 7.56 33.27
N GLU A 97 21.68 7.42 32.15
CA GLU A 97 23.10 7.04 32.13
C GLU A 97 24.05 8.19 32.52
N LEU A 98 23.61 9.44 32.33
CA LEU A 98 24.43 10.62 32.56
C LEU A 98 24.49 10.99 34.05
N ARG A 99 25.63 11.54 34.48
CA ARG A 99 25.74 12.12 35.82
C ARG A 99 24.86 13.38 35.95
N PRO A 100 24.34 13.68 37.15
CA PRO A 100 23.63 14.91 37.41
C PRO A 100 24.38 16.16 36.96
N GLY A 101 23.75 16.96 36.10
CA GLY A 101 24.36 18.14 35.50
C GLY A 101 23.59 18.71 34.31
N PRO A 102 24.11 19.79 33.69
CA PRO A 102 23.41 20.52 32.62
C PRO A 102 23.13 19.65 31.39
N VAL A 103 24.03 18.73 31.03
CA VAL A 103 23.82 17.82 29.90
C VAL A 103 22.67 16.84 30.19
N GLN A 104 22.60 16.27 31.39
CA GLN A 104 21.47 15.43 31.81
C GLN A 104 20.15 16.22 31.77
N ALA A 105 20.15 17.46 32.26
CA ALA A 105 18.97 18.32 32.25
C ALA A 105 18.44 18.56 30.83
N VAL A 106 19.32 18.76 29.84
CA VAL A 106 18.94 18.92 28.43
C VAL A 106 18.24 17.66 27.89
N PHE A 107 18.80 16.46 28.11
CA PHE A 107 18.16 15.22 27.66
C PHE A 107 16.83 14.97 28.36
N THR A 108 16.74 15.27 29.66
CA THR A 108 15.50 15.15 30.44
C THR A 108 14.42 16.09 29.92
N PHE A 109 14.79 17.34 29.61
CA PHE A 109 13.87 18.33 29.04
C PHE A 109 13.35 17.88 27.68
N ARG A 110 14.22 17.42 26.77
CA ARG A 110 13.82 16.90 25.46
C ARG A 110 12.91 15.67 25.58
N ALA A 111 13.24 14.74 26.48
CA ALA A 111 12.40 13.58 26.75
C ALA A 111 10.99 14.01 27.22
N ALA A 112 10.90 15.04 28.06
CA ALA A 112 9.64 15.60 28.53
C ALA A 112 8.84 16.30 27.41
N GLU A 113 9.49 16.97 26.47
CA GLU A 113 8.82 17.54 25.30
C GLU A 113 8.20 16.47 24.40
N VAL A 114 8.95 15.39 24.11
CA VAL A 114 8.42 14.26 23.34
C VAL A 114 7.29 13.57 24.11
N ALA A 115 7.42 13.40 25.42
CA ALA A 115 6.36 12.83 26.27
C ALA A 115 5.06 13.66 26.22
N LYS A 116 5.15 15.00 26.20
CA LYS A 116 3.96 15.87 26.02
C LYS A 116 3.27 15.64 24.68
N ARG A 117 4.04 15.44 23.60
CA ARG A 117 3.47 15.11 22.27
C ARG A 117 2.78 13.75 22.28
N LEU A 118 3.38 12.75 22.92
CA LEU A 118 2.78 11.43 23.10
C LEU A 118 1.47 11.51 23.90
N ASP A 119 1.43 12.30 24.98
CA ASP A 119 0.22 12.48 25.80
C ASP A 119 -0.90 13.22 25.03
N HIS A 120 -0.54 14.15 24.15
CA HIS A 120 -1.50 14.77 23.24
C HIS A 120 -2.13 13.75 22.27
N LEU A 121 -1.30 12.90 21.63
CA LEU A 121 -1.79 11.83 20.75
C LEU A 121 -2.63 10.81 21.51
N ARG A 122 -2.22 10.45 22.73
CA ARG A 122 -2.98 9.58 23.65
C ARG A 122 -4.37 10.15 23.90
N SER A 123 -4.44 11.41 24.31
CA SER A 123 -5.70 12.09 24.61
C SER A 123 -6.60 12.18 23.37
N ALA A 124 -6.02 12.55 22.22
CA ALA A 124 -6.73 12.64 20.94
C ALA A 124 -7.33 11.29 20.52
N MET A 125 -6.63 10.18 20.78
CA MET A 125 -7.13 8.85 20.45
C MET A 125 -8.14 8.34 21.47
N VAL A 126 -7.76 8.27 22.76
CA VAL A 126 -8.54 7.63 23.85
C VAL A 126 -9.88 8.35 24.11
N LEU A 127 -9.88 9.68 23.99
CA LEU A 127 -11.05 10.53 24.23
C LEU A 127 -11.80 10.91 22.93
N SER A 128 -11.45 10.29 21.80
CA SER A 128 -12.07 10.60 20.51
C SER A 128 -13.57 10.30 20.50
N GLY A 129 -14.39 11.34 20.38
CA GLY A 129 -15.83 11.20 20.09
C GLY A 129 -16.13 10.75 18.67
N THR A 130 -15.12 10.73 17.78
CA THR A 130 -15.25 10.24 16.40
C THR A 130 -15.16 8.72 16.35
N HIS A 131 -14.26 8.12 17.14
CA HIS A 131 -14.04 6.67 17.13
C HIS A 131 -14.93 5.92 18.12
N TYR A 132 -15.33 6.57 19.22
CA TYR A 132 -16.07 5.93 20.30
C TYR A 132 -17.41 6.61 20.55
N ALA A 133 -18.42 5.81 20.90
CA ALA A 133 -19.69 6.37 21.33
C ALA A 133 -19.52 7.38 22.47
N SER A 134 -20.13 8.55 22.27
CA SER A 134 -20.31 9.55 23.31
C SER A 134 -21.76 9.53 23.81
N GLY A 135 -21.94 9.65 25.13
CA GLY A 135 -23.25 9.69 25.77
C GLY A 135 -23.87 8.32 26.09
N VAL A 136 -24.71 8.31 27.14
CA VAL A 136 -25.21 7.09 27.79
C VAL A 136 -25.97 6.16 26.84
N ARG A 137 -26.80 6.70 25.94
CA ARG A 137 -27.62 5.87 25.02
C ARG A 137 -26.76 5.17 23.97
N ALA A 138 -25.80 5.87 23.39
CA ALA A 138 -24.90 5.31 22.39
C ALA A 138 -23.99 4.25 23.01
N ILE A 139 -23.46 4.51 24.21
CA ILE A 139 -22.66 3.54 24.97
C ILE A 139 -23.46 2.27 25.27
N ARG A 140 -24.71 2.40 25.73
CA ARG A 140 -25.58 1.22 26.00
C ARG A 140 -25.84 0.40 24.74
N ARG A 141 -25.98 1.06 23.58
CA ARG A 141 -26.14 0.38 22.30
C ARG A 141 -24.86 -0.36 21.91
N GLU A 142 -23.71 0.31 21.94
CA GLU A 142 -22.44 -0.36 21.62
C GLU A 142 -22.13 -1.52 22.56
N ARG A 143 -22.43 -1.41 23.86
CA ARG A 143 -22.25 -2.52 24.82
C ARG A 143 -23.16 -3.70 24.50
N ARG A 144 -24.41 -3.44 24.10
CA ARG A 144 -25.35 -4.49 23.66
C ARG A 144 -24.87 -5.17 22.38
N ASP A 145 -24.32 -4.38 21.46
CA ASP A 145 -23.82 -4.84 20.18
C ASP A 145 -22.40 -5.48 20.33
N GLY A 146 -21.83 -5.53 21.53
CA GLY A 146 -20.51 -6.14 21.79
C GLY A 146 -19.31 -5.34 21.26
N VAL A 147 -19.51 -4.10 20.84
CA VAL A 147 -18.51 -3.27 20.14
C VAL A 147 -17.96 -2.12 20.99
N HIS A 148 -18.37 -2.00 22.24
CA HIS A 148 -17.93 -0.92 23.11
C HIS A 148 -16.56 -1.19 23.71
N LEU A 149 -15.63 -0.25 23.55
CA LEU A 149 -14.35 -0.26 24.25
C LEU A 149 -14.44 0.61 25.50
N GLU A 150 -14.17 0.03 26.67
CA GLU A 150 -14.04 0.75 27.93
C GLU A 150 -12.79 1.64 27.95
N PRO A 151 -12.73 2.71 28.76
CA PRO A 151 -11.58 3.62 28.80
C PRO A 151 -10.23 2.92 29.01
N ASP A 152 -10.17 1.93 29.91
CA ASP A 152 -8.93 1.18 30.19
C ASP A 152 -8.49 0.34 28.97
N GLN A 153 -9.45 -0.19 28.21
CA GLN A 153 -9.17 -0.95 26.98
C GLN A 153 -8.66 -0.04 25.87
N ARG A 154 -9.16 1.20 25.78
CA ARG A 154 -8.65 2.22 24.84
C ARG A 154 -7.23 2.63 25.17
N GLU A 155 -6.91 2.75 26.46
CA GLU A 155 -5.56 3.05 26.94
C GLU A 155 -4.60 1.88 26.66
N ALA A 156 -5.04 0.64 26.91
CA ALA A 156 -4.29 -0.56 26.55
C ALA A 156 -4.04 -0.64 25.03
N LEU A 157 -5.04 -0.31 24.21
CA LEU A 157 -4.90 -0.23 22.76
C LEU A 157 -3.91 0.86 22.35
N PHE A 158 -3.91 2.04 22.98
CA PHE A 158 -2.92 3.08 22.69
C PHE A 158 -1.49 2.61 22.99
N ALA A 159 -1.30 1.98 24.14
CA ALA A 159 -0.01 1.40 24.49
C ALA A 159 0.42 0.29 23.52
N ALA A 160 -0.53 -0.50 23.01
CA ALA A 160 -0.27 -1.49 21.96
C ALA A 160 0.15 -0.84 20.63
N LEU A 161 -0.50 0.24 20.21
CA LEU A 161 -0.18 0.98 18.98
C LEU A 161 1.19 1.68 19.02
N GLN A 162 1.73 1.97 20.20
CA GLN A 162 3.13 2.40 20.34
C GLN A 162 4.16 1.32 19.97
N ARG A 163 3.71 0.08 19.74
CA ARG A 163 4.52 -1.07 19.33
C ARG A 163 4.30 -1.46 17.87
N THR A 164 3.62 -0.62 17.08
CA THR A 164 3.49 -0.84 15.64
C THR A 164 4.87 -1.06 15.02
N PRO A 165 5.08 -2.15 14.27
CA PRO A 165 6.40 -2.49 13.76
C PRO A 165 6.83 -1.47 12.69
N VAL A 166 8.03 -0.93 12.85
CA VAL A 166 8.63 0.01 11.89
C VAL A 166 10.12 -0.29 11.70
N PRO A 167 10.67 0.04 10.52
CA PRO A 167 12.11 0.07 10.33
C PRO A 167 12.80 1.00 11.34
N VAL A 168 13.89 0.53 11.93
CA VAL A 168 14.80 1.32 12.78
C VAL A 168 15.55 2.29 11.87
N THR A 169 15.50 3.58 12.20
CA THR A 169 16.22 4.58 11.39
C THR A 169 17.72 4.50 11.66
N SER A 170 18.56 4.72 10.64
CA SER A 170 20.02 4.55 10.73
C SER A 170 20.73 5.47 11.76
N GLY A 171 20.00 6.42 12.37
CA GLY A 171 20.48 7.23 13.50
C GLY A 171 20.23 6.63 14.88
N ASP A 172 19.51 5.51 14.98
CA ASP A 172 19.03 4.91 16.23
C ASP A 172 19.91 3.76 16.75
N ARG A 173 20.97 3.39 16.03
CA ARG A 173 21.92 2.37 16.49
C ARG A 173 23.05 3.01 17.33
N PRO A 174 23.40 2.43 18.50
CA PRO A 174 24.56 2.86 19.28
C PRO A 174 25.86 2.84 18.46
N VAL A 175 26.01 1.84 17.57
CA VAL A 175 27.19 1.69 16.69
C VAL A 175 27.25 2.80 15.64
N ASP A 176 26.12 3.15 15.04
CA ASP A 176 26.05 4.24 14.06
C ASP A 176 26.13 5.62 14.72
N GLN A 177 25.74 5.78 15.99
CA GLN A 177 25.97 6.98 16.77
C GLN A 177 27.43 7.16 17.16
N VAL A 178 28.13 6.10 17.57
CA VAL A 178 29.59 6.15 17.81
C VAL A 178 30.32 6.43 16.50
N ARG A 179 29.87 5.85 15.39
CA ARG A 179 30.39 6.13 14.04
C ARG A 179 30.10 7.57 13.62
N ASN A 180 28.89 8.11 13.81
CA ASN A 180 28.53 9.47 13.42
C ASN A 180 29.14 10.53 14.35
N ALA A 181 29.33 10.23 15.64
CA ALA A 181 30.05 11.10 16.56
C ALA A 181 31.56 11.12 16.28
N THR A 182 32.15 9.98 15.90
CA THR A 182 33.56 9.91 15.48
C THR A 182 33.75 10.54 14.09
N LEU A 183 32.80 10.37 13.16
CA LEU A 183 32.79 11.04 11.86
C LEU A 183 32.56 12.55 11.98
N GLY A 184 31.71 13.03 12.90
CA GLY A 184 31.54 14.46 13.16
C GLY A 184 32.81 15.09 13.74
N ALA A 185 33.42 14.44 14.74
CA ALA A 185 34.69 14.88 15.32
C ALA A 185 35.89 14.74 14.38
N ALA A 186 35.82 13.84 13.38
CA ALA A 186 36.82 13.69 12.33
C ALA A 186 36.58 14.67 11.17
N ALA A 187 35.32 14.96 10.81
CA ALA A 187 34.96 15.92 9.79
C ALA A 187 35.27 17.35 10.22
N GLU A 188 35.06 17.72 11.48
CA GLU A 188 35.51 19.01 12.03
C GLU A 188 37.04 19.13 12.03
N ARG A 189 37.76 18.03 12.32
CA ARG A 189 39.24 17.99 12.25
C ARG A 189 39.77 18.01 10.83
N VAL A 190 39.09 17.36 9.88
CA VAL A 190 39.46 17.35 8.46
C VAL A 190 39.15 18.70 7.83
N ALA A 191 38.00 19.32 8.15
CA ALA A 191 37.66 20.67 7.71
C ALA A 191 38.68 21.71 8.19
N ALA A 192 39.13 21.61 9.45
CA ALA A 192 40.21 22.43 10.01
C ALA A 192 41.60 22.15 9.40
N LEU A 193 41.80 21.01 8.73
CA LEU A 193 43.06 20.61 8.08
C LEU A 193 43.04 20.78 6.55
N THR A 194 41.87 20.98 5.93
CA THR A 194 41.73 21.13 4.47
C THR A 194 41.89 22.57 3.96
N GLU A 195 42.13 23.55 4.82
CA GLU A 195 42.54 24.89 4.37
C GLU A 195 43.97 24.91 3.78
N SER A 196 44.75 23.83 3.92
CA SER A 196 46.02 23.71 3.20
C SER A 196 46.46 22.26 2.95
N THR A 197 46.59 21.92 1.66
CA THR A 197 47.43 20.83 1.08
C THR A 197 46.85 19.39 0.95
N PRO A 198 47.49 18.48 0.16
CA PRO A 198 46.86 17.70 -0.92
C PRO A 198 46.56 16.26 -0.46
N LEU A 199 45.74 16.11 0.58
CA LEU A 199 45.39 14.82 1.20
C LEU A 199 44.10 14.18 0.66
N ALA A 200 43.60 14.65 -0.48
CA ALA A 200 42.36 14.18 -1.12
C ALA A 200 42.35 12.67 -1.44
N GLY A 201 43.53 12.07 -1.66
CA GLY A 201 43.67 10.64 -2.00
C GLY A 201 43.46 9.67 -0.83
N VAL A 202 43.68 10.11 0.41
CA VAL A 202 43.48 9.28 1.62
C VAL A 202 42.00 9.28 2.02
N GLY A 203 41.31 10.42 1.86
CA GLY A 203 39.87 10.53 2.08
C GLY A 203 39.06 9.64 1.12
N ARG A 204 39.51 9.48 -0.13
CA ARG A 204 38.84 8.61 -1.12
C ARG A 204 38.94 7.13 -0.76
N ARG A 205 40.11 6.65 -0.33
CA ARG A 205 40.29 5.25 0.09
C ARG A 205 39.55 4.93 1.39
N ALA A 206 39.45 5.89 2.31
CA ALA A 206 38.63 5.75 3.51
C ALA A 206 37.13 5.71 3.17
N ALA A 207 36.67 6.54 2.21
CA ALA A 207 35.30 6.50 1.71
C ALA A 207 34.98 5.19 0.96
N GLU A 208 35.92 4.65 0.17
CA GLU A 208 35.79 3.37 -0.53
C GLU A 208 35.76 2.18 0.45
N ALA A 209 36.59 2.18 1.51
CA ALA A 209 36.55 1.16 2.55
C ALA A 209 35.25 1.23 3.39
N LEU A 210 34.67 2.43 3.57
CA LEU A 210 33.36 2.62 4.19
C LEU A 210 32.20 2.20 3.27
N ALA A 211 32.36 2.31 1.95
CA ALA A 211 31.40 1.81 0.96
C ALA A 211 31.42 0.27 0.85
N GLN A 212 32.59 -0.36 1.02
CA GLN A 212 32.74 -1.82 1.05
C GLN A 212 32.18 -2.47 2.33
N GLY A 213 31.97 -1.69 3.40
CA GLY A 213 31.27 -2.08 4.62
C GLY A 213 29.83 -1.59 4.69
N ALA A 214 29.24 -1.12 3.58
CA ALA A 214 27.86 -0.64 3.55
C ALA A 214 26.91 -1.74 4.00
N ALA A 215 26.08 -1.44 5.00
CA ALA A 215 24.99 -2.30 5.43
C ALA A 215 24.13 -2.66 4.21
N PRO A 216 23.59 -3.90 4.11
CA PRO A 216 22.80 -4.30 2.96
C PRO A 216 21.69 -3.28 2.71
N GLU A 217 21.54 -2.86 1.46
CA GLU A 217 20.55 -1.90 0.98
C GLU A 217 19.14 -2.41 1.34
N GLY A 218 18.58 -1.91 2.43
CA GLY A 218 17.24 -2.29 2.88
C GLY A 218 16.93 -1.88 4.32
N GLU A 219 15.69 -2.09 4.72
CA GLU A 219 15.13 -1.66 6.00
C GLU A 219 15.44 -2.67 7.12
N ARG A 220 15.98 -2.19 8.24
CA ARG A 220 16.31 -3.02 9.41
C ARG A 220 15.25 -2.85 10.50
N PHE A 221 15.02 -3.90 11.29
CA PHE A 221 14.06 -3.88 12.40
C PHE A 221 14.77 -4.14 13.73
N ALA A 222 14.03 -3.91 14.82
CA ALA A 222 14.55 -4.14 16.17
C ALA A 222 14.85 -5.63 16.41
N ASP A 223 13.97 -6.52 15.94
CA ASP A 223 14.16 -7.96 15.99
C ASP A 223 13.32 -8.68 14.91
N ARG A 224 13.44 -10.02 14.90
CA ARG A 224 12.74 -10.90 13.96
C ARG A 224 11.21 -10.84 14.07
N TYR A 225 10.69 -10.55 15.26
CA TYR A 225 9.25 -10.53 15.52
C TYR A 225 8.65 -9.25 14.94
N ASP A 226 9.31 -8.10 15.14
CA ASP A 226 8.93 -6.84 14.51
C ASP A 226 8.95 -6.97 12.97
N THR A 227 9.98 -7.61 12.39
CA THR A 227 10.01 -7.84 10.93
C THR A 227 8.86 -8.72 10.47
N LEU A 228 8.54 -9.80 11.20
CA LEU A 228 7.46 -10.70 10.82
C LEU A 228 6.09 -9.98 10.84
N LEU A 229 5.83 -9.18 11.88
CA LEU A 229 4.60 -8.39 11.99
C LEU A 229 4.51 -7.29 10.93
N TYR A 230 5.64 -6.64 10.61
CA TYR A 230 5.71 -5.68 9.51
C TYR A 230 5.34 -6.33 8.19
N LEU A 231 5.95 -7.47 7.86
CA LEU A 231 5.64 -8.21 6.64
C LEU A 231 4.16 -8.64 6.60
N ALA A 232 3.62 -9.18 7.70
CA ALA A 232 2.22 -9.58 7.78
C ALA A 232 1.27 -8.40 7.54
N GLY A 233 1.55 -7.24 8.15
CA GLY A 233 0.77 -6.01 7.96
C GLY A 233 0.85 -5.46 6.54
N THR A 234 2.04 -5.39 5.95
CA THR A 234 2.19 -4.93 4.55
C THR A 234 1.49 -5.87 3.57
N LEU A 235 1.52 -7.18 3.83
CA LEU A 235 0.81 -8.16 3.01
C LEU A 235 -0.70 -8.04 3.18
N TYR A 236 -1.19 -7.79 4.39
CA TYR A 236 -2.60 -7.45 4.63
C TYR A 236 -3.00 -6.24 3.81
N ASP A 237 -2.29 -5.13 3.92
CA ASP A 237 -2.58 -3.89 3.19
C ASP A 237 -2.56 -4.10 1.67
N ARG A 238 -1.62 -4.90 1.17
CA ARG A 238 -1.53 -5.22 -0.26
C ARG A 238 -2.69 -6.07 -0.74
N ILE A 239 -3.09 -7.09 0.02
CA ILE A 239 -4.19 -7.99 -0.37
C ILE A 239 -5.53 -7.26 -0.24
N ASP A 240 -5.75 -6.59 0.88
CA ASP A 240 -6.99 -5.85 1.12
C ASP A 240 -7.10 -4.61 0.21
N GLY A 241 -5.98 -4.01 -0.21
CA GLY A 241 -5.97 -2.95 -1.23
C GLY A 241 -6.16 -3.45 -2.66
N SER A 242 -6.13 -4.77 -2.91
CA SER A 242 -6.20 -5.33 -4.24
C SER A 242 -7.61 -5.27 -4.83
N SER A 243 -7.71 -4.73 -6.04
CA SER A 243 -8.96 -4.72 -6.81
C SER A 243 -9.41 -6.13 -7.20
N ALA A 244 -8.47 -7.04 -7.48
CA ALA A 244 -8.78 -8.43 -7.76
C ALA A 244 -9.37 -9.12 -6.53
N TRP A 245 -8.83 -8.87 -5.33
CA TRP A 245 -9.37 -9.44 -4.09
C TRP A 245 -10.84 -9.06 -3.88
N HIS A 246 -11.20 -7.81 -4.16
CA HIS A 246 -12.58 -7.33 -4.02
C HIS A 246 -13.52 -7.70 -5.17
N SER A 247 -13.00 -8.32 -6.24
CA SER A 247 -13.81 -8.77 -7.37
C SER A 247 -14.67 -9.99 -7.05
N GLU A 248 -15.72 -10.20 -7.86
CA GLU A 248 -16.61 -11.37 -7.76
C GLU A 248 -15.86 -12.71 -7.91
N HIS A 249 -14.72 -12.70 -8.61
CA HIS A 249 -13.92 -13.91 -8.86
C HIS A 249 -13.33 -14.54 -7.59
N PHE A 250 -13.19 -13.76 -6.51
CA PHE A 250 -12.60 -14.20 -5.24
C PHE A 250 -13.60 -14.29 -4.08
N LEU A 251 -14.92 -14.23 -4.34
CA LEU A 251 -15.93 -14.29 -3.28
C LEU A 251 -15.83 -15.55 -2.41
N ILE A 252 -15.58 -16.71 -3.01
CA ILE A 252 -15.47 -17.98 -2.27
C ILE A 252 -14.24 -17.94 -1.35
N GLN A 253 -13.10 -17.46 -1.86
CA GLN A 253 -11.85 -17.35 -1.13
C GLN A 253 -11.98 -16.34 0.02
N ARG A 254 -12.66 -15.21 -0.22
CA ARG A 254 -12.99 -14.21 0.81
C ARG A 254 -13.90 -14.76 1.91
N ALA A 255 -14.81 -15.68 1.58
CA ALA A 255 -15.63 -16.35 2.59
C ALA A 255 -14.84 -17.38 3.41
N GLN A 256 -13.76 -17.92 2.87
CA GLN A 256 -12.91 -18.93 3.53
C GLN A 256 -11.76 -18.32 4.35
N LEU A 257 -11.31 -17.11 4.01
CA LEU A 257 -10.19 -16.43 4.65
C LEU A 257 -10.60 -15.04 5.14
N ASP A 258 -10.76 -14.89 6.45
CA ASP A 258 -10.80 -13.58 7.08
C ASP A 258 -9.37 -13.08 7.30
N LEU A 259 -8.89 -12.21 6.40
CA LEU A 259 -7.54 -11.66 6.48
C LEU A 259 -7.23 -10.93 7.77
N ALA A 260 -8.22 -10.24 8.36
CA ALA A 260 -7.94 -9.48 9.56
C ALA A 260 -7.86 -10.38 10.78
N ASP A 261 -8.74 -11.39 10.87
CA ASP A 261 -8.60 -12.39 11.92
C ASP A 261 -7.26 -13.11 11.80
N GLU A 262 -6.84 -13.50 10.59
CA GLU A 262 -5.53 -14.12 10.37
C GLU A 262 -4.37 -13.21 10.82
N LEU A 263 -4.42 -11.91 10.51
CA LEU A 263 -3.41 -10.94 10.98
C LEU A 263 -3.43 -10.78 12.50
N ILE A 264 -4.61 -10.70 13.13
CA ILE A 264 -4.76 -10.62 14.59
C ILE A 264 -4.15 -11.86 15.26
N GLN A 265 -4.42 -13.04 14.73
CA GLN A 265 -3.91 -14.30 15.28
C GLN A 265 -2.39 -14.42 15.10
N ILE A 266 -1.84 -14.08 13.93
CA ILE A 266 -0.39 -13.99 13.71
C ILE A 266 0.23 -13.02 14.72
N ALA A 267 -0.40 -11.86 14.93
CA ALA A 267 0.08 -10.87 15.88
C ALA A 267 0.08 -11.39 17.33
N ALA A 268 -1.03 -11.96 17.77
CA ALA A 268 -1.18 -12.52 19.11
C ALA A 268 -0.13 -13.61 19.41
N ASP A 269 0.03 -14.57 18.49
CA ASP A 269 0.99 -15.67 18.64
C ASP A 269 2.44 -15.17 18.62
N THR A 270 2.74 -14.19 17.75
CA THR A 270 4.08 -13.59 17.66
C THR A 270 4.43 -12.83 18.94
N VAL A 271 3.50 -12.07 19.49
CA VAL A 271 3.68 -11.33 20.75
C VAL A 271 3.85 -12.29 21.92
N ALA A 272 3.04 -13.35 22.00
CA ALA A 272 3.17 -14.38 23.03
C ALA A 272 4.53 -15.09 22.94
N LEU A 273 4.95 -15.49 21.73
CA LEU A 273 6.25 -16.12 21.50
C LEU A 273 7.42 -15.20 21.89
N ARG A 274 7.34 -13.91 21.54
CA ARG A 274 8.33 -12.90 21.94
C ARG A 274 8.40 -12.75 23.46
N GLY A 275 7.26 -12.69 24.14
CA GLY A 275 7.15 -12.60 25.59
C GLY A 275 7.78 -13.80 26.30
N ILE A 276 7.36 -15.02 25.93
CA ILE A 276 7.90 -16.28 26.50
C ILE A 276 9.41 -16.37 26.26
N THR A 277 9.89 -16.02 25.05
CA THR A 277 11.33 -16.03 24.74
C THR A 277 12.10 -15.04 25.61
N ALA A 278 11.54 -13.85 25.84
CA ALA A 278 12.16 -12.83 26.69
C ALA A 278 12.22 -13.28 28.17
N GLU A 279 11.14 -13.88 28.68
CA GLU A 279 11.08 -14.45 30.03
C GLU A 279 12.09 -15.59 30.22
N LEU A 280 12.17 -16.53 29.27
CA LEU A 280 13.18 -17.59 29.28
C LEU A 280 14.60 -17.02 29.23
N GLY A 281 14.82 -15.97 28.44
CA GLY A 281 16.09 -15.25 28.39
C GLY A 281 16.46 -14.58 29.72
N ALA A 282 15.48 -13.98 30.41
CA ALA A 282 15.68 -13.39 31.74
C ALA A 282 15.97 -14.47 32.79
N ALA A 283 15.22 -15.57 32.78
CA ALA A 283 15.45 -16.74 33.61
C ALA A 283 16.86 -17.29 33.41
N MET A 284 17.33 -17.41 32.16
CA MET A 284 18.69 -17.85 31.82
C MET A 284 19.78 -16.93 32.41
N ARG A 285 19.57 -15.61 32.42
CA ARG A 285 20.54 -14.66 33.00
C ARG A 285 20.61 -14.73 34.53
N SER A 286 19.48 -15.02 35.18
CA SER A 286 19.42 -15.13 36.65
C SER A 286 19.86 -16.49 37.20
N THR A 287 19.80 -17.54 36.39
CA THR A 287 20.06 -18.93 36.80
C THR A 287 21.56 -19.29 36.74
N ARG A 288 22.11 -19.81 37.85
CA ARG A 288 23.52 -20.23 37.97
C ARG A 288 23.75 -21.74 37.81
N GLY A 289 22.75 -22.59 38.07
CA GLY A 289 22.91 -24.05 38.02
C GLY A 289 22.82 -24.63 36.61
N GLU A 290 23.76 -25.51 36.24
CA GLU A 290 23.86 -26.10 34.90
C GLU A 290 22.62 -26.88 34.48
N GLY A 291 22.04 -27.70 35.37
CA GLY A 291 20.82 -28.47 35.08
C GLY A 291 19.61 -27.58 34.76
N ALA A 292 19.45 -26.47 35.50
CA ALA A 292 18.38 -25.52 35.26
C ALA A 292 18.61 -24.74 33.95
N ARG A 293 19.86 -24.38 33.62
CA ARG A 293 20.21 -23.78 32.33
C ARG A 293 19.92 -24.73 31.17
N ALA A 294 20.27 -26.01 31.29
CA ALA A 294 19.96 -27.03 30.29
C ALA A 294 18.44 -27.16 30.04
N GLN A 295 17.63 -27.12 31.10
CA GLN A 295 16.17 -27.13 30.99
C GLN A 295 15.62 -25.89 30.29
N ILE A 296 16.15 -24.70 30.57
CA ILE A 296 15.74 -23.46 29.90
C ILE A 296 16.10 -23.51 28.40
N THR A 297 17.32 -23.96 28.06
CA THR A 297 17.73 -24.15 26.66
C THR A 297 16.81 -25.13 25.94
N ALA A 298 16.47 -26.27 26.55
CA ALA A 298 15.55 -27.24 25.96
C ALA A 298 14.16 -26.62 25.67
N ARG A 299 13.65 -25.78 26.59
CA ARG A 299 12.40 -25.04 26.38
C ARG A 299 12.51 -24.02 25.24
N GLN A 300 13.63 -23.31 25.13
CA GLN A 300 13.87 -22.39 24.02
C GLN A 300 13.89 -23.12 22.67
N THR A 301 14.54 -24.29 22.59
CA THR A 301 14.54 -25.13 21.38
C THR A 301 13.14 -25.64 21.05
N ALA A 302 12.34 -25.99 22.04
CA ALA A 302 10.96 -26.45 21.86
C ALA A 302 10.02 -25.39 21.26
N LEU A 303 10.39 -24.10 21.27
CA LEU A 303 9.63 -23.02 20.63
C LEU A 303 9.92 -22.85 19.13
N ALA A 304 10.95 -23.51 18.59
CA ALA A 304 11.29 -23.41 17.17
C ALA A 304 10.13 -23.79 16.21
N PRO A 305 9.33 -24.84 16.47
CA PRO A 305 8.17 -25.16 15.64
C PRO A 305 7.11 -24.05 15.59
N VAL A 306 6.90 -23.33 16.71
CA VAL A 306 5.95 -22.20 16.76
C VAL A 306 6.42 -21.06 15.85
N TRP A 307 7.72 -20.74 15.90
CA TRP A 307 8.32 -19.78 14.98
C TRP A 307 8.15 -20.18 13.52
N HIS A 308 8.40 -21.46 13.19
CA HIS A 308 8.25 -21.97 11.83
C HIS A 308 6.81 -21.85 11.33
N GLN A 309 5.83 -22.23 12.15
CA GLN A 309 4.42 -22.10 11.80
C GLN A 309 4.03 -20.64 11.53
N LEU A 310 4.52 -19.68 12.33
CA LEU A 310 4.24 -18.26 12.11
C LEU A 310 4.85 -17.74 10.81
N VAL A 311 6.09 -18.13 10.51
CA VAL A 311 6.74 -17.82 9.22
C VAL A 311 5.95 -18.41 8.05
N ASP A 312 5.48 -19.65 8.17
CA ASP A 312 4.72 -20.33 7.13
C ASP A 312 3.35 -19.68 6.88
N ARG A 313 2.68 -19.18 7.93
CA ARG A 313 1.43 -18.40 7.83
C ARG A 313 1.65 -17.08 7.08
N VAL A 314 2.70 -16.31 7.45
CA VAL A 314 3.04 -15.07 6.73
C VAL A 314 3.46 -15.37 5.28
N ALA A 315 4.19 -16.46 5.04
CA ALA A 315 4.51 -16.91 3.69
C ALA A 315 3.25 -17.28 2.89
N ALA A 316 2.20 -17.83 3.53
CA ALA A 316 0.93 -18.07 2.87
C ALA A 316 0.25 -16.78 2.41
N LEU A 317 0.26 -15.73 3.25
CA LEU A 317 -0.22 -14.40 2.86
C LEU A 317 0.62 -13.84 1.69
N ALA A 318 1.95 -13.98 1.74
CA ALA A 318 2.82 -13.53 0.66
C ALA A 318 2.50 -14.21 -0.68
N ARG A 319 2.17 -15.51 -0.65
CA ARG A 319 1.70 -16.24 -1.85
C ARG A 319 0.37 -15.72 -2.37
N ILE A 320 -0.58 -15.41 -1.49
CA ILE A 320 -1.87 -14.84 -1.90
C ILE A 320 -1.63 -13.49 -2.59
N GLY A 321 -0.83 -12.61 -1.99
CA GLY A 321 -0.50 -11.32 -2.58
C GLY A 321 0.20 -11.43 -3.96
N ASP A 322 1.10 -12.40 -4.11
CA ASP A 322 1.77 -12.68 -5.39
C ASP A 322 0.80 -13.19 -6.48
N LEU A 323 -0.13 -14.07 -6.12
CA LEU A 323 -1.17 -14.58 -7.02
C LEU A 323 -2.18 -13.48 -7.40
N LEU A 324 -2.54 -12.62 -6.45
CA LEU A 324 -3.44 -11.50 -6.71
C LEU A 324 -2.83 -10.50 -7.67
N SER A 325 -1.54 -10.18 -7.55
CA SER A 325 -0.89 -9.28 -8.51
C SER A 325 -0.89 -9.85 -9.93
N GLN A 326 -0.70 -11.17 -10.09
CA GLN A 326 -0.84 -11.81 -11.41
C GLN A 326 -2.29 -11.77 -11.91
N ALA A 327 -3.27 -12.00 -11.03
CA ALA A 327 -4.69 -11.92 -11.38
C ALA A 327 -5.08 -10.49 -11.79
N GLU A 328 -4.56 -9.46 -11.12
CA GLU A 328 -4.80 -8.06 -11.49
C GLU A 328 -4.26 -7.72 -12.87
N GLU A 329 -3.03 -8.17 -13.18
CA GLU A 329 -2.46 -8.00 -14.52
C GLU A 329 -3.34 -8.65 -15.59
N GLN A 330 -3.84 -9.86 -15.33
CA GLN A 330 -4.75 -10.57 -16.23
C GLN A 330 -6.10 -9.86 -16.38
N LEU A 331 -6.71 -9.41 -15.28
CA LEU A 331 -7.97 -8.68 -15.31
C LEU A 331 -7.83 -7.35 -16.06
N GLN A 332 -6.72 -6.63 -15.87
CA GLN A 332 -6.41 -5.42 -16.62
C GLN A 332 -6.22 -5.69 -18.10
N ALA A 333 -5.55 -6.79 -18.47
CA ALA A 333 -5.40 -7.21 -19.86
C ALA A 333 -6.76 -7.53 -20.51
N VAL A 334 -7.63 -8.28 -19.83
CA VAL A 334 -8.98 -8.59 -20.31
C VAL A 334 -9.80 -7.31 -20.48
N ALA A 335 -9.76 -6.40 -19.51
CA ALA A 335 -10.46 -5.12 -19.58
C ALA A 335 -9.93 -4.22 -20.70
N ALA A 336 -8.63 -4.29 -21.02
CA ALA A 336 -8.05 -3.59 -22.17
C ALA A 336 -8.59 -4.16 -23.49
N VAL A 337 -8.62 -5.49 -23.65
CA VAL A 337 -9.18 -6.14 -24.86
C VAL A 337 -10.65 -5.82 -25.03
N GLN A 338 -11.46 -5.90 -23.98
CA GLN A 338 -12.89 -5.56 -24.04
C GLN A 338 -13.12 -4.10 -24.45
N ARG A 339 -12.29 -3.17 -23.97
CA ARG A 339 -12.33 -1.77 -24.41
C ARG A 339 -12.00 -1.63 -25.90
N THR A 340 -10.99 -2.36 -26.40
CA THR A 340 -10.66 -2.36 -27.84
C THR A 340 -11.80 -2.91 -28.68
N MET A 341 -12.38 -4.06 -28.32
CA MET A 341 -13.52 -4.64 -29.06
C MET A 341 -14.75 -3.71 -29.07
N SER A 342 -15.00 -3.01 -27.95
CA SER A 342 -16.05 -2.00 -27.88
C SER A 342 -15.77 -0.80 -28.79
N LEU A 343 -14.50 -0.40 -28.94
CA LEU A 343 -14.10 0.66 -29.88
C LEU A 343 -14.28 0.20 -31.32
N ASP A 344 -13.87 -1.03 -31.66
CA ASP A 344 -14.01 -1.58 -33.01
C ASP A 344 -15.47 -1.63 -33.44
N SER A 345 -16.37 -2.14 -32.60
CA SER A 345 -17.82 -2.12 -32.88
C SER A 345 -18.36 -0.71 -33.13
N ARG A 346 -17.87 0.31 -32.40
CA ARG A 346 -18.28 1.70 -32.61
C ARG A 346 -17.72 2.29 -33.90
N ILE A 347 -16.54 1.84 -34.34
CA ILE A 347 -15.93 2.21 -35.62
C ILE A 347 -16.73 1.58 -36.76
N ASP A 348 -17.07 0.29 -36.68
CA ASP A 348 -17.89 -0.40 -37.68
C ASP A 348 -19.26 0.28 -37.85
N ASP A 349 -19.91 0.64 -36.75
CA ASP A 349 -21.15 1.43 -36.77
C ASP A 349 -20.98 2.81 -37.43
N LEU A 350 -19.84 3.46 -37.22
CA LEU A 350 -19.54 4.74 -37.85
C LEU A 350 -19.30 4.59 -39.35
N ILE A 351 -18.56 3.56 -39.77
CA ILE A 351 -18.31 3.22 -41.18
C ILE A 351 -19.64 2.90 -41.88
N ALA A 352 -20.49 2.07 -41.29
CA ALA A 352 -21.80 1.73 -41.84
C ALA A 352 -22.68 2.97 -42.03
N ARG A 353 -22.72 3.87 -41.05
CA ARG A 353 -23.44 5.15 -41.16
C ARG A 353 -22.81 6.08 -42.20
N SER A 354 -21.49 6.08 -42.35
CA SER A 354 -20.80 6.87 -43.37
C SER A 354 -21.17 6.40 -44.77
N GLY A 355 -21.16 5.09 -45.04
CA GLY A 355 -21.59 4.54 -46.33
C GLY A 355 -23.04 4.87 -46.67
N ASN A 356 -23.94 4.83 -45.69
CA ASN A 356 -25.33 5.22 -45.91
C ASN A 356 -25.48 6.74 -46.22
N ARG A 357 -24.63 7.59 -45.64
CA ARG A 357 -24.61 9.03 -45.93
C ARG A 357 -23.99 9.33 -47.29
N GLU A 358 -23.00 8.57 -47.73
CA GLU A 358 -22.41 8.67 -49.06
C GLU A 358 -23.46 8.38 -50.14
N LEU A 359 -24.21 7.27 -50.01
CA LEU A 359 -25.34 6.96 -50.90
C LEU A 359 -26.43 8.04 -50.86
N SER A 360 -26.73 8.58 -49.67
CA SER A 360 -27.71 9.65 -49.54
C SER A 360 -27.23 10.96 -50.17
N ALA A 361 -25.93 11.26 -50.09
CA ALA A 361 -25.31 12.41 -50.74
C ALA A 361 -25.30 12.25 -52.26
N GLU A 362 -24.92 11.07 -52.78
CA GLU A 362 -24.96 10.76 -54.22
C GLU A 362 -26.38 10.87 -54.78
N ASN A 363 -27.38 10.35 -54.05
CA ASN A 363 -28.78 10.50 -54.45
C ASN A 363 -29.23 11.98 -54.41
N THR A 364 -28.75 12.77 -53.45
CA THR A 364 -29.02 14.22 -53.40
C THR A 364 -28.39 14.96 -54.57
N HIS A 365 -27.16 14.59 -54.96
CA HIS A 365 -26.49 15.11 -56.16
C HIS A 365 -27.27 14.73 -57.43
N HIS A 366 -27.66 13.46 -57.58
CA HIS A 366 -28.44 12.99 -58.72
C HIS A 366 -29.79 13.72 -58.85
N VAL A 367 -30.51 13.91 -57.74
CA VAL A 367 -31.74 14.71 -57.71
C VAL A 367 -31.46 16.17 -58.09
N GLY A 368 -30.37 16.76 -57.59
CA GLY A 368 -29.93 18.10 -57.97
C GLY A 368 -29.68 18.24 -59.47
N ASP A 369 -29.01 17.26 -60.09
CA ASP A 369 -28.75 17.23 -61.53
C ASP A 369 -30.05 17.13 -62.34
N GLN A 370 -31.02 16.33 -61.87
CA GLN A 370 -32.36 16.26 -62.48
C GLN A 370 -33.11 17.61 -62.43
N PHE A 371 -33.03 18.33 -61.30
CA PHE A 371 -33.62 19.66 -61.19
C PHE A 371 -32.97 20.66 -62.16
N GLY A 372 -31.64 20.61 -62.32
CA GLY A 372 -30.94 21.41 -63.33
C GLY A 372 -31.44 21.14 -64.76
N GLY A 373 -31.64 19.87 -65.11
CA GLY A 373 -32.21 19.49 -66.40
C GLY A 373 -33.66 19.95 -66.62
N VAL A 374 -34.48 19.98 -65.56
CA VAL A 374 -35.86 20.52 -65.62
C VAL A 374 -35.88 22.03 -65.79
N GLU A 375 -34.98 22.76 -65.14
CA GLU A 375 -34.84 24.21 -65.31
C GLU A 375 -34.48 24.58 -66.76
N GLU A 376 -33.56 23.84 -67.38
CA GLU A 376 -33.19 24.00 -68.78
C GLU A 376 -34.37 23.70 -69.74
N LEU A 377 -35.15 22.66 -69.44
CA LEU A 377 -36.38 22.31 -70.18
C LEU A 377 -37.48 23.37 -70.02
N MET A 378 -37.67 23.92 -68.82
CA MET A 378 -38.61 25.02 -68.62
C MET A 378 -38.16 26.29 -69.33
N GLY A 379 -36.87 26.64 -69.28
CA GLY A 379 -36.31 27.78 -70.00
C GLY A 379 -36.50 27.66 -71.52
N THR A 380 -36.27 26.48 -72.07
CA THR A 380 -36.52 26.19 -73.49
C THR A 380 -38.02 26.26 -73.82
N TYR A 381 -38.91 25.64 -73.05
CA TYR A 381 -40.36 25.78 -73.22
C TYR A 381 -40.84 27.23 -73.15
N GLN A 382 -40.33 28.02 -72.20
CA GLN A 382 -40.68 29.42 -72.05
C GLN A 382 -40.20 30.25 -73.25
N SER A 383 -39.01 29.94 -73.79
CA SER A 383 -38.49 30.57 -75.01
C SER A 383 -39.33 30.24 -76.25
N VAL A 384 -39.82 29.00 -76.35
CA VAL A 384 -40.71 28.54 -77.44
C VAL A 384 -42.08 29.22 -77.32
N LEU A 385 -42.68 29.23 -76.12
CA LEU A 385 -43.93 29.92 -75.86
C LEU A 385 -43.84 31.42 -76.12
N TYR A 386 -42.74 32.07 -75.73
CA TYR A 386 -42.54 33.49 -76.00
C TYR A 386 -42.43 33.77 -77.50
N ARG A 387 -41.74 32.89 -78.24
CA ARG A 387 -41.65 32.96 -79.71
C ARG A 387 -43.02 32.77 -80.38
N ASP A 388 -43.81 31.80 -79.91
CA ASP A 388 -45.16 31.53 -80.43
C ASP A 388 -46.12 32.68 -80.13
N ILE A 389 -46.07 33.26 -78.92
CA ILE A 389 -46.84 34.45 -78.55
C ILE A 389 -46.47 35.63 -79.45
N LEU A 390 -45.18 35.90 -79.66
CA LEU A 390 -44.73 36.97 -80.58
C LEU A 390 -45.19 36.74 -82.03
N ALA A 391 -45.20 35.48 -82.50
CA ALA A 391 -45.70 35.12 -83.82
C ALA A 391 -47.23 35.31 -83.92
N LEU A 392 -47.98 35.09 -82.84
CA LEU A 392 -49.42 35.31 -82.78
C LEU A 392 -49.77 36.79 -82.67
N THR A 393 -49.05 37.57 -81.85
CA THR A 393 -49.29 39.01 -81.70
C THR A 393 -48.88 39.80 -82.95
N SER A 394 -47.82 39.38 -83.66
CA SER A 394 -47.45 39.98 -84.95
C SER A 394 -48.43 39.65 -86.09
N ARG A 395 -49.19 38.55 -85.99
CA ARG A 395 -50.34 38.26 -86.87
C ARG A 395 -51.62 39.00 -86.49
N ALA A 396 -51.73 39.45 -85.24
CA ALA A 396 -52.89 40.18 -84.72
C ALA A 396 -52.87 41.69 -85.03
N GLU A 397 -51.80 42.22 -85.64
CA GLU A 397 -51.84 43.51 -86.35
C GLU A 397 -52.09 43.34 -87.86
N PRO A 398 -53.35 43.37 -88.28
CA PRO A 398 -53.71 43.93 -89.58
C PRO A 398 -54.65 45.13 -89.40
N GLY A 399 -54.16 46.31 -89.77
CA GLY A 399 -54.97 47.41 -90.30
C GLY A 399 -55.78 48.24 -89.31
N ARG A 400 -55.17 49.32 -88.78
CA ARG A 400 -55.92 50.58 -88.63
C ARG A 400 -55.86 51.33 -89.96
N GLY A 401 -57.02 51.34 -90.63
CA GLY A 401 -57.26 52.03 -91.87
C GLY A 401 -57.20 53.55 -91.74
N ARG A 402 -57.01 54.14 -92.91
CA ARG A 402 -57.27 55.54 -93.28
C ARG A 402 -58.65 55.99 -92.79
N ASP A 403 -58.70 57.22 -92.28
CA ASP A 403 -59.38 58.34 -92.97
C ASP A 403 -58.55 59.62 -92.74
#